data_AF-A0AA43HSK8-F1
#
_entry.id   AF-A0AA43HSK8-F1
#
_cell.length_a   1.000
_cell.length_b   1.000
_cell.length_c   1.000
_cell.angle_alpha   90.00
_cell.angle_beta   90.00
_cell.angle_gamma   90.00
#
_symmetry.space_group_name_H-M   'P 1'
#
loop_
_entity.id
_entity.type
_entity.pdbx_description
1 polymer ?
#
loop_
_entity_poly.entity_id
_entity_poly.type
_entity_poly.pdbx_seq_one_letter_code
_entity_poly.pdbx_strand_id
1 'polypeptide(L)'
;MARRKKNTIDITKLNTYPLLLKELQEHPDYADKDLSSLNLTVYDSFEAGIKDVDRAISHLKRYLAANKNFIKTFKDEQFISRIQLAKMLGISRQTLTQWINKGFITPLQSTYLSNTETFSTDAVLKELQEHKNSRSGK
;
A
#
# COMPACT_ATOMS: atom_id res chain seq x y z
N MET A 1 -3.93 12.13 -6.96
CA MET A 1 -4.23 10.68 -6.89
C MET A 1 -5.41 10.40 -7.80
N ALA A 2 -5.36 9.35 -8.63
CA ALA A 2 -6.52 8.97 -9.42
C ALA A 2 -7.62 8.45 -8.48
N ARG A 3 -8.82 9.03 -8.56
CA ARG A 3 -9.96 8.64 -7.74
C ARG A 3 -10.32 7.19 -8.06
N ARG A 4 -10.42 6.32 -7.05
CA ARG A 4 -10.92 4.96 -7.25
C ARG A 4 -12.32 5.06 -7.86
N LYS A 5 -12.53 4.36 -8.97
CA LYS A 5 -13.84 4.28 -9.60
C LYS A 5 -14.79 3.64 -8.60
N LYS A 6 -15.90 4.33 -8.35
CA LYS A 6 -16.94 3.91 -7.43
C LYS A 6 -18.22 3.78 -8.21
N ASN A 7 -18.97 2.74 -7.92
CA ASN A 7 -20.33 2.59 -8.42
C ASN A 7 -21.25 2.80 -7.22
N THR A 8 -22.26 3.63 -7.42
CA THR A 8 -23.29 3.89 -6.41
C THR A 8 -24.53 3.11 -6.83
N ILE A 9 -24.99 2.25 -5.94
CA ILE A 9 -26.19 1.44 -6.12
C ILE A 9 -27.25 2.04 -5.19
N ASP A 10 -28.38 2.38 -5.77
CA ASP A 10 -29.57 2.82 -5.04
C ASP A 10 -30.18 1.59 -4.33
N ILE A 11 -30.09 1.56 -2.99
CA ILE A 11 -30.51 0.40 -2.20
C ILE A 11 -32.03 0.28 -2.19
N THR A 12 -32.75 1.40 -2.32
CA THR A 12 -34.22 1.44 -2.28
C THR A 12 -34.87 0.59 -3.39
N LYS A 13 -34.12 0.32 -4.45
CA LYS A 13 -34.54 -0.50 -5.59
C LYS A 13 -34.23 -1.98 -5.45
N LEU A 14 -33.59 -2.41 -4.34
CA LEU A 14 -33.25 -3.80 -4.08
C LEU A 14 -34.33 -4.48 -3.24
N ASN A 15 -34.63 -5.75 -3.56
CA ASN A 15 -35.61 -6.55 -2.81
C ASN A 15 -35.25 -6.74 -1.33
N THR A 16 -33.99 -6.55 -0.96
CA THR A 16 -33.46 -6.68 0.41
C THR A 16 -33.63 -5.39 1.24
N TYR A 17 -34.01 -4.27 0.63
CA TYR A 17 -34.16 -2.98 1.32
C TYR A 17 -35.07 -3.04 2.56
N PRO A 18 -36.24 -3.71 2.55
CA PRO A 18 -37.11 -3.77 3.72
C PRO A 18 -36.48 -4.48 4.93
N LEU A 19 -35.58 -5.44 4.70
CA LEU A 19 -34.83 -6.13 5.76
C LEU A 19 -33.76 -5.22 6.35
N LEU A 20 -32.98 -4.55 5.50
CA LEU A 20 -31.96 -3.59 5.91
C LEU A 20 -32.55 -2.39 6.66
N LEU A 21 -33.74 -1.94 6.26
CA LEU A 21 -34.43 -0.82 6.90
C LEU A 21 -34.77 -1.16 8.36
N LYS A 22 -35.26 -2.37 8.63
CA LYS A 22 -35.57 -2.82 9.99
C LYS A 22 -34.31 -2.86 10.87
N GLU A 23 -33.24 -3.45 10.36
CA GLU A 23 -31.96 -3.56 11.09
C GLU A 23 -31.35 -2.18 11.39
N LEU A 24 -31.45 -1.23 10.46
CA LEU A 24 -30.97 0.14 10.67
C LEU A 24 -31.86 0.95 11.63
N GLN A 25 -33.17 0.71 11.65
CA GLN A 25 -34.09 1.37 12.58
C GLN A 25 -33.92 0.89 14.03
N GLU A 26 -33.55 -0.37 14.23
CA GLU A 26 -33.23 -0.94 15.55
C GLU A 26 -31.88 -0.45 16.08
N HIS A 27 -31.05 0.15 15.23
CA HIS A 27 -29.73 0.65 15.61
C HIS A 27 -29.81 2.10 16.12
N PRO A 28 -29.30 2.38 17.34
CA PRO A 28 -29.47 3.68 18.01
C PRO A 28 -28.87 4.86 17.23
N ASP A 29 -27.81 4.63 16.45
CA ASP A 29 -27.16 5.68 15.65
C ASP A 29 -27.94 6.09 14.38
N TYR A 30 -28.99 5.37 14.00
CA TYR A 30 -29.73 5.59 12.75
C TYR A 30 -31.25 5.67 12.92
N ALA A 31 -31.76 5.46 14.13
CA ALA A 31 -33.19 5.46 14.45
C ALA A 31 -33.91 6.79 14.14
N ASP A 32 -33.18 7.92 14.17
CA ASP A 32 -33.68 9.27 13.93
C ASP A 32 -33.33 9.83 12.54
N LYS A 33 -32.67 9.04 11.68
CA LYS A 33 -32.17 9.49 10.38
C LYS A 33 -33.13 9.16 9.25
N ASP A 34 -33.08 9.97 8.19
CA ASP A 34 -33.80 9.70 6.95
C ASP A 34 -33.13 8.56 6.16
N LEU A 35 -33.76 7.38 6.19
CA LEU A 35 -33.30 6.17 5.52
C LEU A 35 -33.87 6.03 4.09
N SER A 36 -34.64 6.99 3.61
CA SER A 36 -35.23 6.98 2.25
C SER A 36 -34.21 7.26 1.14
N SER A 37 -33.02 7.79 1.50
CA SER A 37 -31.96 8.18 0.56
C SER A 37 -30.71 7.28 0.62
N LEU A 38 -30.86 6.04 1.11
CA LEU A 38 -29.75 5.09 1.29
C LEU A 38 -29.10 4.64 -0.03
N ASN A 39 -27.78 4.77 -0.08
CA ASN A 39 -26.95 4.39 -1.22
C ASN A 39 -25.83 3.44 -0.80
N LEU A 40 -25.65 2.35 -1.54
CA LEU A 40 -24.52 1.44 -1.36
C LEU A 40 -23.40 1.87 -2.30
N THR A 41 -22.23 2.17 -1.75
CA THR A 41 -21.05 2.47 -2.56
C THR A 41 -20.20 1.21 -2.68
N VAL A 42 -20.11 0.66 -3.88
CA VAL A 42 -19.18 -0.42 -4.21
C VAL A 42 -17.96 0.19 -4.87
N TYR A 43 -16.78 -0.14 -4.35
CA TYR A 43 -15.52 0.27 -4.96
C TYR A 43 -14.96 -0.86 -5.81
N ASP A 44 -14.56 -0.56 -7.05
CA ASP A 44 -13.98 -1.56 -7.96
C ASP A 44 -12.79 -2.27 -7.30
N SER A 45 -12.74 -3.60 -7.41
CA SER A 45 -11.57 -4.41 -7.08
C SER A 45 -10.34 -3.81 -7.78
N PHE A 46 -9.36 -3.37 -7.00
CA PHE A 46 -8.08 -2.90 -7.54
C PHE A 46 -7.03 -3.90 -7.12
N GLU A 47 -6.47 -4.65 -8.07
CA GLU A 47 -5.23 -5.37 -7.82
C GLU A 47 -4.19 -4.34 -7.40
N ALA A 48 -3.79 -4.41 -6.14
CA ALA A 48 -2.79 -3.52 -5.60
C ALA A 48 -1.52 -3.76 -6.43
N GLY A 49 -1.16 -2.79 -7.26
CA GLY A 49 0.07 -2.82 -8.04
C GLY A 49 0.96 -1.63 -7.76
N ILE A 50 2.27 -1.85 -7.85
CA ILE A 50 3.25 -0.79 -7.80
C ILE A 50 3.21 -0.02 -9.12
N LYS A 51 2.98 1.30 -9.07
CA LYS A 51 3.09 2.14 -10.26
C LYS A 51 4.57 2.35 -10.59
N ASP A 52 4.95 2.18 -11.85
CA ASP A 52 6.31 2.43 -12.39
C ASP A 52 7.42 1.67 -11.65
N VAL A 53 7.22 0.37 -11.39
CA VAL A 53 8.19 -0.47 -10.64
C VAL A 53 9.57 -0.47 -11.30
N ASP A 54 9.64 -0.45 -12.64
CA ASP A 54 10.89 -0.38 -13.39
C ASP A 54 11.70 0.88 -13.09
N ARG A 55 11.02 2.01 -12.90
CA ARG A 55 11.65 3.26 -12.52
C ARG A 55 12.25 3.15 -11.13
N ALA A 56 11.51 2.59 -10.18
CA ALA A 56 11.98 2.39 -8.81
C ALA A 56 13.20 1.46 -8.75
N ILE A 57 13.16 0.34 -9.49
CA ILE A 57 14.28 -0.60 -9.63
C ILE A 57 15.52 0.10 -10.22
N SER A 58 15.33 0.87 -11.29
CA SER A 58 16.42 1.60 -11.96
C SER A 58 17.04 2.66 -11.06
N HIS A 59 16.21 3.41 -10.32
CA HIS A 59 16.66 4.38 -9.33
C HIS A 59 17.47 3.72 -8.22
N LEU A 60 16.98 2.60 -7.67
CA LEU A 60 17.68 1.86 -6.63
C LEU A 60 19.05 1.37 -7.11
N LYS A 61 19.11 0.73 -8.28
CA LYS A 61 20.38 0.27 -8.87
C LYS A 61 21.37 1.41 -9.09
N ARG A 62 20.90 2.54 -9.64
CA ARG A 62 21.73 3.73 -9.86
C ARG A 62 22.24 4.31 -8.53
N TYR A 63 21.38 4.37 -7.52
CA TYR A 63 21.76 4.84 -6.19
C TYR A 63 22.85 3.96 -5.57
N LEU A 64 22.67 2.63 -5.62
CA LEU A 64 23.62 1.65 -5.12
C LEU A 64 24.98 1.77 -5.81
N ALA A 65 25.00 1.92 -7.14
CA ALA A 65 26.22 2.09 -7.91
C ALA A 65 26.99 3.37 -7.52
N ALA A 66 26.28 4.47 -7.28
CA ALA A 66 26.90 5.76 -6.96
C ALA A 66 27.26 5.93 -5.47
N ASN A 67 26.58 5.22 -4.56
CA ASN A 67 26.65 5.49 -3.12
C ASN A 67 27.03 4.26 -2.27
N LYS A 68 27.66 3.24 -2.88
CA LYS A 68 27.98 1.97 -2.20
C LYS A 68 28.67 2.16 -0.84
N ASN A 69 29.59 3.12 -0.74
CA ASN A 69 30.37 3.38 0.48
C ASN A 69 29.62 4.21 1.55
N PHE A 70 28.46 4.79 1.22
CA PHE A 70 27.68 5.62 2.14
C PHE A 70 26.54 4.86 2.83
N ILE A 71 26.29 3.62 2.39
CA ILE A 71 25.30 2.75 3.03
C ILE A 71 25.96 2.15 4.27
N LYS A 72 25.45 2.54 5.44
CA LYS A 72 25.97 2.03 6.71
C LYS A 72 25.56 0.57 6.86
N THR A 73 26.55 -0.30 6.94
CA THR A 73 26.36 -1.74 7.14
C THR A 73 27.14 -2.19 8.37
N PHE A 74 26.53 -3.03 9.19
CA PHE A 74 27.17 -3.67 10.33
C PHE A 74 26.75 -5.13 10.41
N LYS A 75 27.73 -6.05 10.38
CA LYS A 75 27.49 -7.51 10.40
C LYS A 75 26.38 -7.91 9.41
N ASP A 76 26.53 -7.46 8.16
CA ASP A 76 25.61 -7.69 7.04
C ASP A 76 24.21 -7.06 7.16
N GLU A 77 23.93 -6.32 8.24
CA GLU A 77 22.70 -5.53 8.39
C GLU A 77 22.90 -4.11 7.83
N GLN A 78 22.09 -3.72 6.86
CA GLN A 78 22.08 -2.36 6.33
C GLN A 78 21.14 -1.48 7.15
N PHE A 79 21.64 -0.38 7.70
CA PHE A 79 20.83 0.57 8.47
C PHE A 79 20.23 1.63 7.56
N ILE A 80 19.14 1.26 6.91
CA ILE A 80 18.38 2.12 6.01
C ILE A 80 17.06 2.47 6.68
N SER A 81 16.79 3.76 6.84
CA SER A 81 15.49 4.26 7.30
C SER A 81 14.48 4.35 6.15
N ARG A 82 13.18 4.43 6.48
CA ARG A 82 12.12 4.68 5.47
C ARG A 82 12.38 5.93 4.63
N ILE A 83 12.95 6.98 5.23
CA ILE A 83 13.28 8.23 4.52
C ILE A 83 14.38 7.99 3.48
N GLN A 84 15.44 7.29 3.89
CA GLN A 84 16.54 6.95 3.00
C GLN A 84 16.06 6.03 1.88
N LEU A 85 15.30 4.97 2.18
CA LEU A 85 14.80 4.05 1.17
C LEU A 85 13.92 4.76 0.13
N ALA A 86 13.02 5.64 0.55
CA ALA A 86 12.20 6.42 -0.38
C ALA A 86 13.07 7.26 -1.35
N LYS A 87 14.16 7.86 -0.84
CA LYS A 87 15.14 8.60 -1.66
C LYS A 87 15.88 7.66 -2.62
N MET A 88 16.30 6.49 -2.17
CA MET A 88 16.99 5.48 -2.99
C MET A 88 16.10 4.99 -4.14
N LEU A 89 14.80 4.80 -3.88
CA LEU A 89 13.79 4.38 -4.86
C LEU A 89 13.30 5.52 -5.77
N GLY A 90 13.63 6.78 -5.47
CA GLY A 90 13.16 7.94 -6.22
C GLY A 90 11.65 8.21 -6.08
N ILE A 91 11.05 7.85 -4.94
CA ILE A 91 9.62 7.99 -4.65
C ILE A 91 9.37 8.86 -3.42
N SER A 92 8.11 9.26 -3.21
CA SER A 92 7.72 9.96 -1.99
C SER A 92 7.68 9.00 -0.79
N ARG A 93 7.89 9.53 0.42
CA ARG A 93 7.74 8.76 1.68
C ARG A 93 6.35 8.15 1.81
N GLN A 94 5.32 8.88 1.40
CA GLN A 94 3.93 8.41 1.46
C GLN A 94 3.70 7.22 0.51
N THR A 95 4.31 7.25 -0.67
CA THR A 95 4.30 6.13 -1.63
C THR A 95 4.95 4.89 -1.03
N LEU A 96 6.12 5.05 -0.38
CA LEU A 96 6.79 3.93 0.29
C LEU A 96 5.93 3.35 1.42
N THR A 97 5.33 4.19 2.28
CA THR A 97 4.42 3.71 3.33
C THR A 97 3.25 2.92 2.75
N GLN A 98 2.69 3.37 1.61
CA GLN A 98 1.64 2.62 0.93
C GLN A 98 2.12 1.28 0.41
N TRP A 99 3.36 1.20 -0.08
CA TRP A 99 3.93 -0.07 -0.55
C TRP A 99 4.14 -1.04 0.61
N ILE A 100 4.63 -0.56 1.74
CA ILE A 100 4.78 -1.35 2.97
C ILE A 100 3.41 -1.85 3.46
N ASN A 101 2.42 -0.96 3.59
CA ASN A 101 1.08 -1.34 4.06
C ASN A 101 0.36 -2.33 3.12
N LYS A 102 0.73 -2.33 1.84
CA LYS A 102 0.22 -3.27 0.83
C LYS A 102 1.04 -4.55 0.73
N GLY A 103 2.10 -4.70 1.52
CA GLY A 103 2.95 -5.88 1.54
C GLY A 103 3.90 -5.99 0.35
N PHE A 104 4.17 -4.90 -0.37
CA PHE A 104 5.08 -4.91 -1.52
C PHE A 104 6.55 -4.82 -1.14
N ILE A 105 6.83 -4.26 0.04
CA ILE A 105 8.17 -4.14 0.59
C ILE A 105 8.07 -4.53 2.06
N THR A 106 8.90 -5.48 2.48
CA THR A 106 8.92 -5.93 3.87
C THR A 106 9.98 -5.16 4.67
N PRO A 107 9.60 -4.41 5.72
CA PRO A 107 10.57 -3.87 6.66
C PRO A 107 11.17 -5.00 7.50
N LEU A 108 12.47 -4.91 7.78
CA LEU A 108 13.16 -5.80 8.71
C LEU A 108 13.24 -5.13 10.07
N GLN A 109 13.11 -5.89 11.15
CA GLN A 109 13.46 -5.37 12.47
C GLN A 109 14.98 -5.45 12.64
N SER A 110 15.58 -4.37 13.10
CA SER A 110 17.02 -4.32 13.35
C SER A 110 17.39 -5.26 14.49
N THR A 111 18.46 -6.03 14.31
CA THR A 111 18.99 -6.90 15.37
C THR A 111 19.78 -6.07 16.40
N TYR A 112 20.37 -4.96 15.95
CA TYR A 112 21.32 -4.16 16.73
C TYR A 112 20.71 -2.86 17.27
N LEU A 113 19.63 -2.36 16.66
CA LEU A 113 18.91 -1.18 17.12
C LEU A 113 17.53 -1.59 17.62
N SER A 114 17.34 -1.53 18.94
CA SER A 114 16.05 -1.88 19.57
C SER A 114 14.90 -1.06 18.96
N ASN A 115 13.81 -1.75 18.62
CA ASN A 115 12.58 -1.14 18.11
C ASN A 115 12.77 -0.25 16.87
N THR A 116 13.78 -0.56 16.05
CA THR A 116 14.10 0.20 14.84
C THR A 116 13.92 -0.69 13.63
N GLU A 117 13.06 -0.25 12.70
CA GLU A 117 12.95 -0.90 11.41
C GLU A 117 14.08 -0.49 10.46
N THR A 118 14.49 -1.44 9.64
CA THR A 118 15.48 -1.24 8.61
C THR A 118 15.14 -1.99 7.32
N PHE A 119 15.96 -1.79 6.29
CA PHE A 119 15.72 -2.36 4.96
C PHE A 119 17.02 -2.91 4.38
N SER A 120 16.93 -4.11 3.81
CA SER A 120 18.00 -4.66 2.97
C SER A 120 17.74 -4.30 1.51
N THR A 121 18.71 -3.64 0.87
CA THR A 121 18.61 -3.23 -0.54
C THR A 121 18.46 -4.40 -1.48
N ASP A 122 19.08 -5.55 -1.19
CA ASP A 122 18.96 -6.77 -1.98
C ASP A 122 17.56 -7.39 -1.83
N ALA A 123 17.03 -7.42 -0.60
CA ALA A 123 15.68 -7.91 -0.35
C ALA A 123 14.63 -7.05 -1.07
N VAL A 124 14.72 -5.72 -0.92
CA VAL A 124 13.82 -4.79 -1.62
C VAL A 124 13.92 -4.93 -3.14
N LEU A 125 15.14 -5.07 -3.67
CA LEU A 125 15.33 -5.25 -5.11
C LEU A 125 14.66 -6.54 -5.61
N LYS A 126 14.77 -7.62 -4.84
CA LYS A 126 14.13 -8.92 -5.14
C LYS A 126 12.60 -8.82 -5.11
N GLU A 127 12.03 -8.25 -4.04
CA GLU A 127 10.58 -8.05 -3.90
C GLU A 127 10.01 -7.23 -5.07
N LEU A 128 10.68 -6.14 -5.45
CA LEU A 128 10.27 -5.32 -6.59
C LEU A 128 10.33 -6.07 -7.92
N GLN A 129 11.31 -6.96 -8.10
CA GLN A 129 11.40 -7.80 -9.31
C GLN A 129 10.32 -8.89 -9.34
N GLU A 130 9.99 -9.50 -8.21
CA GLU A 130 8.90 -10.47 -8.10
C GLU A 130 7.56 -9.81 -8.44
N HIS A 131 7.33 -8.59 -7.96
CA HIS A 131 6.16 -7.78 -8.34
C HIS A 131 6.13 -7.38 -9.81
N LYS A 132 7.29 -7.18 -10.43
CA LYS A 132 7.37 -6.95 -11.88
C LYS A 132 6.97 -8.21 -12.66
N ASN A 133 7.55 -9.35 -12.30
CA ASN A 133 7.38 -10.62 -13.03
C ASN A 133 5.95 -11.15 -12.92
N SER A 134 5.34 -11.07 -11.73
CA SER A 134 3.93 -11.43 -11.51
C SER A 134 2.94 -10.62 -12.36
N ARG A 135 3.33 -9.41 -12.79
CA ARG A 135 2.52 -8.53 -13.65
C ARG A 135 2.76 -8.73 -15.15
N SER A 136 3.90 -9.30 -15.53
CA SER A 136 4.25 -9.60 -16.93
C SER A 136 3.74 -10.95 -17.42
N GLY A 137 3.27 -11.81 -16.50
CA GLY A 137 2.72 -13.14 -16.81
C GLY A 137 1.19 -13.21 -16.88
N LYS A 138 0.49 -12.08 -16.92
CA LYS A 138 -0.96 -11.97 -17.16
C LYS A 138 -1.25 -11.32 -18.49
#